data_AF-A0A836WDT1-F1
#
_entry.id   AF-A0A836WDT1-F1
#
_cell.length_a   1.000
_cell.length_b   1.000
_cell.length_c   1.000
_cell.angle_alpha   90.00
_cell.angle_beta   90.00
_cell.angle_gamma   90.00
#
_symmetry.space_group_name_H-M   'P 1'
#
loop_
_entity.id
_entity.type
_entity.pdbx_description
1 polymer ?
#
loop_
_entity_poly.entity_id
_entity_poly.type
_entity_poly.pdbx_seq_one_letter_code
_entity_poly.pdbx_strand_id
1 'polypeptide(L)'
;MPAAAALTVFTQLENQVENAEGAIVNLLLQNIGAQDFKFDTLAAKVIPKSNYVISGDKYEAELFVAAFSTTSDPIILVGDDYDTTKGELVGKIDTVPVTRGVGHYVVPATSLGPKHYAAIIKVKDPVTGKYTKEYPLVSSDGKYGTDYLVAKPSAVISPTKMNVLYIGVDNPIEVSVSGFSADQVHPRISQGSLRKKGGSKYIARVRKTGKAYISVSVTDDQGNARSMGRQEFRVKRVPDPIPTVAGKRGGGIKKSILLAQSGVKADLKNFDFDLKFRVVSFTVSATIGGFEKSKKTTGARFSPAQLALMKKVRPGGKVYIENVKAKGPDGKIRNIGAIAFRLK
;
A
#
# COMPACT_ATOMS: atom_id res chain seq x y z
N MET A 1 -51.86 83.48 26.96
CA MET A 1 -50.43 83.11 26.75
C MET A 1 -49.79 84.17 25.88
N PRO A 2 -48.56 84.61 26.15
CA PRO A 2 -47.80 85.46 25.23
C PRO A 2 -47.64 84.77 23.86
N ALA A 3 -47.72 85.51 22.76
CA ALA A 3 -47.60 84.93 21.41
C ALA A 3 -46.28 84.16 21.21
N ALA A 4 -45.18 84.64 21.81
CA ALA A 4 -43.90 83.94 21.82
C ALA A 4 -43.92 82.59 22.55
N ALA A 5 -44.68 82.49 23.66
CA ALA A 5 -44.83 81.23 24.41
C ALA A 5 -45.70 80.21 23.64
N ALA A 6 -46.72 80.68 22.92
CA ALA A 6 -47.51 79.82 22.05
C ALA A 6 -46.68 79.27 20.89
N LEU A 7 -45.84 80.11 20.26
CA LEU A 7 -44.92 79.69 19.21
C LEU A 7 -43.95 78.61 19.70
N THR A 8 -43.36 78.76 20.89
CA THR A 8 -42.47 77.74 21.45
C THR A 8 -43.17 76.41 21.73
N VAL A 9 -44.44 76.44 22.13
CA VAL A 9 -45.23 75.21 22.34
C VAL A 9 -45.54 74.54 21.00
N PHE A 10 -45.88 75.31 19.95
CA PHE A 10 -46.07 74.75 18.61
C PHE A 10 -44.78 74.16 18.04
N THR A 11 -43.63 74.83 18.18
CA THR A 11 -42.33 74.29 17.78
C THR A 11 -41.95 73.05 18.59
N GLN A 12 -42.31 72.98 19.88
CA GLN A 12 -42.12 71.77 20.66
C GLN A 12 -43.01 70.62 20.16
N LEU A 13 -44.25 70.92 19.75
CA LEU A 13 -45.18 69.93 19.21
C LEU A 13 -44.74 69.44 17.82
N GLU A 14 -44.25 70.32 16.96
CA GLU A 14 -43.60 69.98 15.69
C GLU A 14 -42.41 69.04 15.92
N ASN A 15 -41.50 69.39 16.84
CA ASN A 15 -40.38 68.51 17.21
C ASN A 15 -40.86 67.16 17.77
N GLN A 16 -41.96 67.11 18.53
CA GLN A 16 -42.52 65.86 19.03
C GLN A 16 -43.10 65.01 17.91
N VAL A 17 -43.76 65.62 16.92
CA VAL A 17 -44.27 64.94 15.72
C VAL A 17 -43.10 64.40 14.89
N GLU A 18 -42.07 65.19 14.63
CA GLU A 18 -40.88 64.75 13.89
C GLU A 18 -40.16 63.59 14.61
N ASN A 19 -40.05 63.65 15.95
CA ASN A 19 -39.48 62.55 16.74
C ASN A 19 -40.34 61.29 16.68
N ALA A 20 -41.68 61.43 16.73
CA ALA A 20 -42.59 60.31 16.61
C ALA A 20 -42.54 59.67 15.21
N GLU A 21 -42.47 60.49 14.16
CA GLU A 21 -42.28 60.03 12.78
C GLU A 21 -40.95 59.28 12.63
N GLY A 22 -39.85 59.83 13.14
CA GLY A 22 -38.56 59.15 13.16
C GLY A 22 -38.58 57.81 13.91
N ALA A 23 -39.30 57.72 15.02
CA ALA A 23 -39.48 56.48 15.77
C ALA A 23 -40.29 55.43 14.98
N ILE A 24 -41.37 55.84 14.31
CA ILE A 24 -42.19 54.95 13.47
C ILE A 24 -41.39 54.46 12.26
N VAL A 25 -40.64 55.34 11.58
CA VAL A 25 -39.79 54.96 10.45
C VAL A 25 -38.72 53.94 10.87
N ASN A 26 -38.08 54.15 12.02
CA ASN A 26 -37.12 53.19 12.56
C ASN A 26 -37.76 51.85 12.94
N LEU A 27 -38.96 51.86 13.52
CA LEU A 27 -39.72 50.65 13.83
C LEU A 27 -40.09 49.87 12.56
N LEU A 28 -40.55 50.57 11.51
CA LEU A 28 -40.84 49.96 10.23
C LEU A 28 -39.58 49.39 9.56
N LEU A 29 -38.45 50.10 9.63
CA LEU A 29 -37.16 49.61 9.13
C LEU A 29 -36.70 48.34 9.87
N GLN A 30 -36.88 48.27 11.19
CA GLN A 30 -36.59 47.07 11.99
C GLN A 30 -37.50 45.90 11.62
N ASN A 31 -38.77 46.16 11.32
CA ASN A 31 -39.73 45.14 10.89
C ASN A 31 -39.50 44.69 9.44
N ILE A 32 -38.96 45.54 8.56
CA ILE A 32 -38.49 45.14 7.24
C ILE A 32 -37.30 44.17 7.38
N GLY A 33 -36.32 44.50 8.24
CA GLY A 33 -35.20 43.60 8.56
C GLY A 33 -35.60 42.33 9.34
N ALA A 34 -36.82 42.25 9.88
CA ALA A 34 -37.35 41.02 10.45
C ALA A 34 -37.74 39.98 9.38
N GLN A 35 -37.83 40.40 8.11
CA GLN A 35 -38.03 39.52 6.96
C GLN A 35 -36.72 38.93 6.43
N ASP A 36 -35.57 39.41 6.91
CA ASP A 36 -34.27 38.89 6.52
C ASP A 36 -33.88 37.66 7.36
N PHE A 37 -33.12 36.76 6.75
CA PHE A 37 -32.53 35.64 7.47
C PHE A 37 -31.51 36.16 8.48
N LYS A 38 -31.80 36.00 9.78
CA LYS A 38 -30.86 36.35 10.85
C LYS A 38 -29.81 35.25 10.99
N PHE A 39 -28.57 35.59 10.66
CA PHE A 39 -27.40 34.73 10.90
C PHE A 39 -26.64 35.26 12.12
N ASP A 40 -26.31 34.39 13.07
CA ASP A 40 -25.58 34.77 14.29
C ASP A 40 -24.10 34.37 14.24
N THR A 41 -23.73 33.47 13.33
CA THR A 41 -22.42 32.83 13.28
C THR A 41 -21.86 32.85 11.87
N LEU A 42 -20.61 33.30 11.75
CA LEU A 42 -19.80 33.21 10.53
C LEU A 42 -18.69 32.18 10.75
N ALA A 43 -18.54 31.24 9.83
CA ALA A 43 -17.45 30.27 9.86
C ALA A 43 -16.84 30.09 8.48
N ALA A 44 -15.52 29.99 8.40
CA ALA A 44 -14.85 29.54 7.18
C ALA A 44 -15.06 28.02 7.00
N LYS A 45 -15.37 27.61 5.77
CA LYS A 45 -15.56 26.21 5.37
C LYS A 45 -14.73 25.92 4.11
N VAL A 46 -14.43 24.64 3.91
CA VAL A 46 -13.66 24.15 2.78
C VAL A 46 -14.41 22.99 2.12
N ILE A 47 -14.51 23.01 0.79
CA ILE A 47 -15.00 21.90 -0.02
C ILE A 47 -13.83 21.42 -0.90
N PRO A 48 -13.15 20.32 -0.52
CA PRO A 48 -12.09 19.75 -1.33
C PRO A 48 -12.68 18.98 -2.52
N LYS A 49 -11.99 19.05 -3.68
CA LYS A 49 -12.36 18.25 -4.85
C LYS A 49 -12.07 16.75 -4.64
N SER A 50 -10.99 16.44 -3.93
CA SER A 50 -10.66 15.08 -3.49
C SER A 50 -9.97 15.10 -2.12
N ASN A 51 -10.39 14.19 -1.24
CA ASN A 51 -9.74 13.96 0.05
C ASN A 51 -8.54 13.01 -0.03
N TYR A 52 -8.23 12.48 -1.22
CA TYR A 52 -7.08 11.60 -1.47
C TYR A 52 -6.22 12.17 -2.60
N VAL A 53 -4.98 12.51 -2.28
CA VAL A 53 -3.97 13.03 -3.23
C VAL A 53 -2.68 12.21 -3.12
N ILE A 54 -2.03 11.92 -4.24
CA ILE A 54 -0.75 11.21 -4.25
C ILE A 54 0.36 12.24 -4.08
N SER A 55 1.43 11.91 -3.35
CA SER A 55 2.59 12.80 -3.19
C SER A 55 3.13 13.29 -4.53
N GLY A 56 3.04 14.59 -4.78
CA GLY A 56 3.41 15.24 -6.04
C GLY A 56 2.22 15.70 -6.90
N ASP A 57 0.99 15.35 -6.53
CA ASP A 57 -0.23 15.86 -7.15
C ASP A 57 -0.60 17.25 -6.59
N LYS A 58 -1.41 18.00 -7.34
CA LYS A 58 -2.00 19.25 -6.87
C LYS A 58 -3.23 18.97 -6.02
N TYR A 59 -3.31 19.59 -4.86
CA TYR A 59 -4.51 19.61 -4.03
C TYR A 59 -5.35 20.83 -4.38
N GLU A 60 -6.61 20.62 -4.79
CA GLU A 60 -7.57 21.66 -5.16
C GLU A 60 -8.76 21.63 -4.19
N ALA A 61 -9.10 22.79 -3.63
CA ALA A 61 -10.22 22.96 -2.73
C ALA A 61 -10.78 24.38 -2.82
N GLU A 62 -12.10 24.50 -2.66
CA GLU A 62 -12.80 25.79 -2.60
C GLU A 62 -12.94 26.22 -1.14
N LEU A 63 -12.55 27.47 -0.85
CA LEU A 63 -12.70 28.07 0.48
C LEU A 63 -13.78 29.14 0.42
N PHE A 64 -14.72 29.10 1.36
CA PHE A 64 -15.81 30.06 1.44
C PHE A 64 -16.20 30.37 2.88
N VAL A 65 -16.88 31.49 3.08
CA VAL A 65 -17.45 31.88 4.38
C VAL A 65 -18.90 31.45 4.40
N ALA A 66 -19.25 30.62 5.38
CA ALA A 66 -20.62 30.18 5.64
C ALA A 66 -21.22 31.02 6.78
N ALA A 67 -22.39 31.60 6.53
CA ALA A 67 -23.22 32.23 7.55
C ALA A 67 -24.37 31.30 7.93
N PHE A 68 -24.56 31.01 9.21
CA PHE A 68 -25.66 30.18 9.71
C PHE A 68 -26.16 30.70 11.07
N SER A 69 -27.30 30.17 11.53
CA SER A 69 -27.93 30.53 12.80
C SER A 69 -27.86 29.37 13.78
N THR A 70 -27.43 29.61 15.02
CA THR A 70 -27.44 28.58 16.08
C THR A 70 -28.78 28.44 16.78
N THR A 71 -29.66 29.42 16.62
CA THR A 71 -31.01 29.45 17.22
C THR A 71 -32.10 28.89 16.33
N SER A 72 -31.86 28.80 15.02
CA SER A 72 -32.84 28.37 14.03
C SER A 72 -32.33 27.15 13.26
N ASP A 73 -32.75 25.96 13.70
CA ASP A 73 -32.33 24.71 13.05
C ASP A 73 -33.10 24.46 11.74
N PRO A 74 -32.39 24.30 10.60
CA PRO A 74 -33.00 23.84 9.35
C PRO A 74 -33.43 22.37 9.43
N ILE A 75 -34.32 21.95 8.53
CA ILE A 75 -34.60 20.53 8.31
C ILE A 75 -33.69 20.07 7.17
N ILE A 76 -32.85 19.07 7.42
CA ILE A 76 -31.94 18.52 6.42
C ILE A 76 -32.42 17.12 6.04
N LEU A 77 -32.73 16.93 4.76
CA LEU A 77 -33.13 15.66 4.19
C LEU A 77 -31.99 15.14 3.31
N VAL A 78 -31.70 13.85 3.41
CA VAL A 78 -30.71 13.15 2.58
C VAL A 78 -31.42 12.05 1.82
N GLY A 79 -31.11 11.93 0.53
CA GLY A 79 -31.60 10.87 -0.36
C GLY A 79 -30.45 10.23 -1.13
N ASP A 80 -30.79 9.24 -1.95
CA ASP A 80 -29.81 8.52 -2.77
C ASP A 80 -29.33 9.38 -3.95
N ASP A 81 -30.21 10.20 -4.53
CA ASP A 81 -29.92 11.11 -5.66
C ASP A 81 -30.88 12.32 -5.65
N TYR A 82 -30.68 13.30 -6.53
CA TYR A 82 -31.52 14.49 -6.69
C TYR A 82 -32.06 14.63 -8.12
N ASP A 83 -33.39 14.56 -8.28
CA ASP A 83 -34.03 14.75 -9.58
C ASP A 83 -34.16 16.25 -9.89
N THR A 84 -33.35 16.73 -10.84
CA THR A 84 -33.35 18.13 -11.27
C THR A 84 -34.61 18.55 -12.02
N THR A 85 -35.42 17.59 -12.50
CA THR A 85 -36.67 17.85 -13.25
C THR A 85 -37.84 18.08 -12.30
N LYS A 86 -37.84 17.39 -11.16
CA LYS A 86 -38.90 17.49 -10.13
C LYS A 86 -38.50 18.34 -8.93
N GLY A 87 -37.21 18.59 -8.74
CA GLY A 87 -36.68 19.34 -7.60
C GLY A 87 -36.74 18.57 -6.28
N GLU A 88 -36.75 17.24 -6.32
CA GLU A 88 -36.96 16.38 -5.17
C GLU A 88 -35.83 15.35 -5.00
N LEU A 89 -35.63 14.90 -3.76
CA LEU A 89 -34.74 13.78 -3.46
C LEU A 89 -35.35 12.46 -3.93
N VAL A 90 -34.51 11.61 -4.52
CA VAL A 90 -34.88 10.29 -5.02
C VAL A 90 -34.37 9.22 -4.07
N GLY A 91 -35.13 8.14 -3.94
CA GLY A 91 -34.75 6.96 -3.18
C GLY A 91 -35.18 7.06 -1.71
N LYS A 92 -34.37 6.49 -0.82
CA LYS A 92 -34.69 6.48 0.61
C LYS A 92 -34.34 7.84 1.24
N ILE A 93 -35.37 8.57 1.64
CA ILE A 93 -35.21 9.87 2.29
C ILE A 93 -35.08 9.68 3.80
N ASP A 94 -33.93 10.05 4.35
CA ASP A 94 -33.66 10.07 5.79
C ASP A 94 -33.45 11.53 6.26
N THR A 95 -33.87 11.84 7.50
CA THR A 95 -33.65 13.16 8.11
C THR A 95 -32.35 13.17 8.90
N VAL A 96 -31.54 14.21 8.72
CA VAL A 96 -30.25 14.36 9.40
C VAL A 96 -30.43 15.16 10.69
N PRO A 97 -29.87 14.69 11.83
CA PRO A 97 -29.89 15.46 13.05
C PRO A 97 -29.10 16.76 12.89
N VAL A 98 -29.71 17.86 13.31
CA VAL A 98 -29.12 19.20 13.26
C VAL A 98 -28.79 19.64 14.68
N THR A 99 -27.62 20.24 14.86
CA THR A 99 -27.20 20.81 16.14
C THR A 99 -26.62 22.19 15.87
N ARG A 100 -27.26 23.23 16.41
CA ARG A 100 -26.83 24.63 16.28
C ARG A 100 -26.67 25.06 14.80
N GLY A 101 -27.67 24.75 13.97
CA GLY A 101 -27.67 25.13 12.56
C GLY A 101 -26.80 24.26 11.64
N VAL A 102 -26.13 23.23 12.15
CA VAL A 102 -25.27 22.33 11.36
C VAL A 102 -25.80 20.89 11.39
N GLY A 103 -26.00 20.29 10.22
CA GLY A 103 -26.38 18.89 10.07
C GLY A 103 -25.21 17.93 10.22
N HIS A 104 -25.39 16.86 10.99
CA HIS A 104 -24.39 15.81 11.17
C HIS A 104 -24.86 14.52 10.49
N TYR A 105 -24.46 14.33 9.23
CA TYR A 105 -24.74 13.09 8.50
C TYR A 105 -23.68 12.03 8.85
N VAL A 106 -24.11 10.95 9.50
CA VAL A 106 -23.25 9.84 9.92
C VAL A 106 -23.91 8.53 9.49
N VAL A 107 -23.25 7.81 8.57
CA VAL A 107 -23.71 6.50 8.09
C VAL A 107 -22.61 5.46 8.22
N PRO A 108 -22.94 4.22 8.62
CA PRO A 108 -21.96 3.14 8.69
C PRO A 108 -21.53 2.73 7.27
N ALA A 109 -20.23 2.79 7.00
CA ALA A 109 -19.63 2.42 5.72
C ALA A 109 -19.51 0.87 5.58
N THR A 110 -20.63 0.19 5.31
CA THR A 110 -20.70 -1.29 5.29
C THR A 110 -20.35 -1.91 3.95
N SER A 111 -20.73 -1.28 2.84
CA SER A 111 -20.52 -1.79 1.49
C SER A 111 -19.43 -1.03 0.75
N LEU A 112 -18.56 -1.75 0.07
CA LEU A 112 -17.40 -1.23 -0.64
C LEU A 112 -17.77 -0.52 -1.94
N GLY A 113 -16.91 0.40 -2.36
CA GLY A 113 -17.05 1.14 -3.61
C GLY A 113 -17.50 2.59 -3.41
N PRO A 114 -17.68 3.34 -4.50
CA PRO A 114 -18.18 4.71 -4.45
C PRO A 114 -19.63 4.71 -3.97
N LYS A 115 -19.95 5.70 -3.13
CA LYS A 115 -21.27 5.95 -2.58
C LYS A 115 -21.67 7.37 -2.88
N HIS A 116 -22.78 7.50 -3.60
CA HIS A 116 -23.40 8.77 -3.89
C HIS A 116 -24.48 9.07 -2.84
N TYR A 117 -24.64 10.34 -2.50
CA TYR A 117 -25.83 10.81 -1.81
C TYR A 117 -26.11 12.27 -2.19
N ALA A 118 -27.39 12.64 -2.17
CA ALA A 118 -27.84 14.00 -2.33
C ALA A 118 -28.54 14.49 -1.07
N ALA A 119 -28.56 15.81 -0.85
CA ALA A 119 -29.25 16.39 0.30
C ALA A 119 -29.98 17.66 -0.08
N ILE A 120 -31.06 17.97 0.64
CA ILE A 120 -31.77 19.25 0.56
C ILE A 120 -31.86 19.83 1.98
N ILE A 121 -31.48 21.09 2.11
CA ILE A 121 -31.59 21.87 3.34
C ILE A 121 -32.82 22.76 3.22
N LYS A 122 -33.84 22.51 4.05
CA LYS A 122 -35.02 23.37 4.17
C LYS A 122 -34.82 24.37 5.30
N VAL A 123 -34.84 25.66 4.97
CA VAL A 123 -34.65 26.75 5.93
C VAL A 123 -36.01 27.33 6.29
N LYS A 124 -36.17 27.66 7.58
CA LYS A 124 -37.37 28.30 8.11
C LYS A 124 -37.44 29.74 7.62
N ASP A 125 -38.51 30.08 6.90
CA ASP A 125 -38.77 31.43 6.43
C ASP A 125 -39.08 32.36 7.62
N PRO A 126 -38.39 33.50 7.76
CA PRO A 126 -38.55 34.41 8.89
C PRO A 126 -39.90 35.13 8.91
N VAL A 127 -40.62 35.22 7.77
CA VAL A 127 -41.91 35.91 7.65
C VAL A 127 -43.07 34.96 7.95
N THR A 128 -43.05 33.75 7.40
CA THR A 128 -44.17 32.80 7.51
C THR A 128 -43.97 31.75 8.60
N GLY A 129 -42.75 31.62 9.13
CA GLY A 129 -42.37 30.60 10.10
C GLY A 129 -42.41 29.16 9.55
N LYS A 130 -42.64 28.99 8.24
CA LYS A 130 -42.69 27.68 7.56
C LYS A 130 -41.35 27.38 6.87
N TYR A 131 -41.06 26.10 6.68
CA TYR A 131 -39.89 25.63 5.93
C TYR A 131 -40.17 25.65 4.42
N THR A 132 -40.13 26.83 3.81
CA THR A 132 -40.51 27.03 2.40
C THR A 132 -39.34 27.20 1.45
N LYS A 133 -38.13 27.49 1.93
CA LYS A 133 -36.94 27.63 1.07
C LYS A 133 -36.07 26.38 1.14
N GLU A 134 -35.82 25.79 -0.02
CA GLU A 134 -35.07 24.55 -0.17
C GLU A 134 -33.77 24.81 -0.93
N TYR A 135 -32.66 24.34 -0.37
CA TYR A 135 -31.33 24.46 -0.95
C TYR A 135 -30.74 23.07 -1.16
N PRO A 136 -30.66 22.58 -2.40
CA PRO A 136 -30.01 21.30 -2.69
C PRO A 136 -28.49 21.40 -2.48
N LEU A 137 -27.89 20.29 -2.04
CA LEU A 137 -26.45 20.15 -1.85
C LEU A 137 -25.77 20.08 -3.21
N VAL A 138 -24.81 20.99 -3.44
CA VAL A 138 -23.99 21.03 -4.64
C VAL A 138 -22.54 20.75 -4.27
N SER A 139 -21.90 19.83 -4.98
CA SER A 139 -20.47 19.51 -4.86
C SER A 139 -19.59 20.56 -5.55
N SER A 140 -18.28 20.53 -5.31
CA SER A 140 -17.29 21.42 -5.96
C SER A 140 -17.32 21.38 -7.49
N ASP A 141 -17.80 20.28 -8.08
CA ASP A 141 -17.90 20.15 -9.54
C ASP A 141 -19.24 20.68 -10.10
N GLY A 142 -20.04 21.36 -9.28
CA GLY A 142 -21.34 21.92 -9.67
C GLY A 142 -22.46 20.89 -9.82
N LYS A 143 -22.23 19.63 -9.41
CA LYS A 143 -23.23 18.56 -9.46
C LYS A 143 -24.02 18.49 -8.16
N TYR A 144 -25.31 18.17 -8.26
CA TYR A 144 -26.14 17.87 -7.10
C TYR A 144 -25.70 16.56 -6.46
N GLY A 145 -25.52 16.58 -5.15
CA GLY A 145 -24.98 15.45 -4.39
C GLY A 145 -23.45 15.37 -4.39
N THR A 146 -22.94 14.45 -3.58
CA THR A 146 -21.50 14.24 -3.41
C THR A 146 -21.19 12.77 -3.20
N ASP A 147 -19.97 12.38 -3.54
CA ASP A 147 -19.51 11.00 -3.47
C ASP A 147 -18.53 10.80 -2.31
N TYR A 148 -18.62 9.65 -1.65
CA TYR A 148 -17.58 9.16 -0.75
C TYR A 148 -17.19 7.72 -1.11
N LEU A 149 -15.91 7.38 -0.96
CA LEU A 149 -15.38 6.06 -1.32
C LEU A 149 -15.18 5.20 -0.06
N VAL A 150 -15.83 4.04 -0.03
CA VAL A 150 -15.60 3.03 1.02
C VAL A 150 -14.62 1.99 0.50
N ALA A 151 -13.39 2.04 1.01
CA ALA A 151 -12.33 1.08 0.69
C ALA A 151 -12.15 0.04 1.81
N LYS A 152 -11.73 -1.18 1.44
CA LYS A 152 -11.28 -2.16 2.43
C LYS A 152 -10.04 -1.60 3.15
N PRO A 153 -9.91 -1.77 4.47
CA PRO A 153 -8.64 -1.55 5.15
C PRO A 153 -7.57 -2.41 4.47
N SER A 154 -6.52 -1.77 3.95
CA SER A 154 -5.37 -2.49 3.37
C SER A 154 -4.15 -2.21 4.23
N ALA A 155 -3.55 -3.28 4.77
CA ALA A 155 -2.30 -3.23 5.50
C ALA A 155 -1.27 -4.04 4.71
N VAL A 156 -0.14 -3.41 4.36
CA VAL A 156 0.96 -4.08 3.68
C VAL A 156 1.92 -4.62 4.74
N ILE A 157 1.77 -5.89 5.13
CA ILE A 157 2.68 -6.57 6.05
C ILE A 157 3.75 -7.27 5.22
N SER A 158 4.94 -6.68 5.17
CA SER A 158 6.07 -7.24 4.41
C SER A 158 7.25 -7.59 5.32
N PRO A 159 7.75 -8.83 5.30
CA PRO A 159 8.90 -9.21 6.12
C PRO A 159 10.17 -8.51 5.64
N THR A 160 10.72 -7.63 6.49
CA THR A 160 11.88 -6.77 6.18
C THR A 160 13.16 -7.55 5.85
N LYS A 161 13.29 -8.78 6.35
CA LYS A 161 14.45 -9.66 6.10
C LYS A 161 14.27 -10.63 4.92
N MET A 162 13.17 -10.56 4.17
CA MET A 162 12.94 -11.44 3.01
C MET A 162 13.19 -10.76 1.66
N ASN A 163 13.58 -9.48 1.63
CA ASN A 163 14.01 -8.78 0.41
C ASN A 163 15.38 -9.27 -0.09
N VAL A 164 15.46 -10.53 -0.52
CA VAL A 164 16.68 -11.19 -1.00
C VAL A 164 16.47 -11.71 -2.42
N LEU A 165 17.42 -11.45 -3.30
CA LEU A 165 17.51 -12.06 -4.62
C LEU A 165 18.75 -12.96 -4.67
N TYR A 166 18.60 -14.18 -5.17
CA TYR A 166 19.68 -15.15 -5.27
C TYR A 166 20.30 -15.16 -6.67
N ILE A 167 21.63 -15.14 -6.72
CA ILE A 167 22.40 -15.26 -7.96
C ILE A 167 22.32 -16.69 -8.49
N GLY A 168 22.09 -16.83 -9.80
CA GLY A 168 22.13 -18.13 -10.50
C GLY A 168 20.79 -18.87 -10.53
N VAL A 169 19.73 -18.28 -9.97
CA VAL A 169 18.36 -18.79 -10.06
C VAL A 169 17.41 -17.71 -10.57
N ASP A 170 16.26 -18.13 -11.07
CA ASP A 170 15.18 -17.25 -11.48
C ASP A 170 14.41 -16.81 -10.23
N ASN A 171 14.45 -15.52 -9.88
CA ASN A 171 13.79 -14.99 -8.70
C ASN A 171 12.41 -14.44 -9.10
N PRO A 172 11.29 -15.11 -8.77
CA PRO A 172 9.96 -14.58 -9.05
C PRO A 172 9.67 -13.38 -8.16
N ILE A 173 9.15 -12.31 -8.76
CA ILE A 173 8.67 -11.13 -8.04
C ILE A 173 7.32 -10.71 -8.61
N GLU A 174 6.51 -10.07 -7.78
CA GLU A 174 5.26 -9.44 -8.18
C GLU A 174 5.36 -7.94 -7.93
N VAL A 175 4.98 -7.13 -8.93
CA VAL A 175 5.00 -5.68 -8.85
C VAL A 175 3.63 -5.16 -9.22
N SER A 176 2.98 -4.49 -8.27
CA SER A 176 1.68 -3.87 -8.42
C SER A 176 1.72 -2.44 -7.89
N VAL A 177 1.04 -1.53 -8.56
CA VAL A 177 0.86 -0.15 -8.11
C VAL A 177 -0.64 0.11 -8.00
N SER A 178 -1.09 0.55 -6.83
CA SER A 178 -2.51 0.82 -6.58
C SER A 178 -3.03 1.88 -7.56
N GLY A 179 -4.16 1.60 -8.21
CA GLY A 179 -4.77 2.49 -9.19
C GLY A 179 -4.27 2.35 -10.63
N PHE A 180 -3.29 1.47 -10.91
CA PHE A 180 -2.75 1.27 -12.25
C PHE A 180 -2.84 -0.20 -12.69
N SER A 181 -3.11 -0.41 -13.98
CA SER A 181 -3.11 -1.75 -14.58
C SER A 181 -1.68 -2.30 -14.77
N ALA A 182 -1.53 -3.63 -14.89
CA ALA A 182 -0.21 -4.26 -15.02
C ALA A 182 0.56 -3.90 -16.30
N ASP A 183 -0.11 -3.33 -17.30
CA ASP A 183 0.51 -2.86 -18.54
C ASP A 183 1.02 -1.43 -18.44
N GLN A 184 0.44 -0.64 -17.54
CA GLN A 184 0.91 0.70 -17.19
C GLN A 184 2.12 0.67 -16.24
N VAL A 185 2.42 -0.48 -15.62
CA VAL A 185 3.51 -0.62 -14.65
C VAL A 185 4.79 -1.08 -15.34
N HIS A 186 5.84 -0.27 -15.22
CA HIS A 186 7.14 -0.49 -15.85
C HIS A 186 8.25 -0.58 -14.80
N PRO A 187 8.50 -1.78 -14.23
CA PRO A 187 9.60 -1.97 -13.30
C PRO A 187 10.94 -2.13 -14.02
N ARG A 188 11.99 -1.57 -13.42
CA ARG A 188 13.38 -1.72 -13.85
C ARG A 188 14.25 -2.16 -12.69
N ILE A 189 15.24 -3.02 -12.97
CA ILE A 189 16.22 -3.46 -11.97
C ILE A 189 17.57 -2.81 -12.23
N SER A 190 18.22 -2.33 -11.17
CA SER A 190 19.51 -1.63 -11.26
C SER A 190 20.67 -2.54 -11.68
N GLN A 191 20.54 -3.86 -11.51
CA GLN A 191 21.53 -4.83 -11.94
C GLN A 191 20.89 -6.15 -12.39
N GLY A 192 21.44 -6.74 -13.45
CA GLY A 192 20.96 -8.00 -13.99
C GLY A 192 19.89 -7.79 -15.06
N SER A 193 18.85 -8.62 -15.05
CA SER A 193 17.71 -8.48 -15.96
C SER A 193 16.39 -8.77 -15.25
N LEU A 194 15.34 -8.06 -15.67
CA LEU A 194 13.97 -8.29 -15.23
C LEU A 194 13.11 -8.62 -16.44
N ARG A 195 12.43 -9.77 -16.43
CA ARG A 195 11.59 -10.25 -17.54
C ARG A 195 10.15 -10.42 -17.07
N LYS A 196 9.18 -9.87 -17.81
CA LYS A 196 7.74 -10.06 -17.52
C LYS A 196 7.37 -11.51 -17.83
N LYS A 197 6.71 -12.19 -16.88
CA LYS A 197 6.20 -13.56 -17.03
C LYS A 197 4.71 -13.55 -17.41
N GLY A 198 3.99 -12.50 -17.03
CA GLY A 198 2.57 -12.28 -17.32
C GLY A 198 1.90 -11.47 -16.21
N GLY A 199 0.95 -10.58 -16.56
CA GLY A 199 0.30 -9.68 -15.59
C GLY A 199 1.32 -8.90 -14.76
N SER A 200 1.13 -8.88 -13.44
CA SER A 200 2.01 -8.25 -12.44
C SER A 200 3.29 -9.05 -12.11
N LYS A 201 3.51 -10.22 -12.73
CA LYS A 201 4.60 -11.15 -12.36
C LYS A 201 5.82 -10.98 -13.25
N TYR A 202 6.99 -10.94 -12.60
CA TYR A 202 8.28 -10.79 -13.26
C TYR A 202 9.30 -11.81 -12.72
N ILE A 203 10.33 -12.10 -13.49
CA ILE A 203 11.48 -12.91 -13.11
C ILE A 203 12.72 -12.03 -13.11
N ALA A 204 13.34 -11.89 -11.94
CA ALA A 204 14.61 -11.18 -11.78
C ALA A 204 15.79 -12.16 -11.81
N ARG A 205 16.79 -11.85 -12.64
CA ARG A 205 18.12 -12.50 -12.64
C ARG A 205 19.18 -11.49 -12.27
N VAL A 206 19.82 -11.68 -11.12
CA VAL A 206 20.89 -10.83 -10.59
C VAL A 206 22.26 -11.45 -10.81
N ARG A 207 23.32 -10.61 -10.86
CA ARG A 207 24.68 -11.05 -11.24
C ARG A 207 25.74 -10.75 -10.20
N LYS A 208 25.63 -9.65 -9.46
CA LYS A 208 26.66 -9.18 -8.50
C LYS A 208 26.10 -9.16 -7.09
N THR A 209 26.87 -9.69 -6.13
CA THR A 209 26.56 -9.61 -4.70
C THR A 209 26.51 -8.15 -4.23
N GLY A 210 25.71 -7.85 -3.22
CA GLY A 210 25.54 -6.49 -2.69
C GLY A 210 24.07 -6.09 -2.67
N LYS A 211 23.73 -4.95 -3.27
CA LYS A 211 22.36 -4.41 -3.34
C LYS A 211 21.87 -4.34 -4.79
N ALA A 212 20.58 -4.57 -4.99
CA ALA A 212 19.86 -4.31 -6.24
C ALA A 212 18.64 -3.45 -5.91
N TYR A 213 18.35 -2.48 -6.76
CA TYR A 213 17.17 -1.63 -6.61
C TYR A 213 16.19 -1.97 -7.71
N ILE A 214 14.92 -2.18 -7.34
CA ILE A 214 13.82 -2.26 -8.29
C ILE A 214 13.11 -0.93 -8.24
N SER A 215 13.26 -0.14 -9.31
CA SER A 215 12.57 1.13 -9.48
C SER A 215 11.31 0.90 -10.31
N VAL A 216 10.19 1.47 -9.88
CA VAL A 216 8.91 1.31 -10.56
C VAL A 216 8.47 2.66 -11.11
N SER A 217 8.12 2.70 -12.38
CA SER A 217 7.44 3.83 -13.00
C SER A 217 6.09 3.38 -13.55
N VAL A 218 5.10 4.26 -13.51
CA VAL A 218 3.81 4.06 -14.16
C VAL A 218 3.63 5.05 -15.31
N THR A 219 2.93 4.63 -16.35
CA THR A 219 2.47 5.52 -17.41
C THR A 219 0.98 5.77 -17.18
N ASP A 220 0.57 7.02 -17.03
CA ASP A 220 -0.84 7.39 -16.90
C ASP A 220 -1.59 7.27 -18.24
N ASP A 221 -2.92 7.42 -18.21
CA ASP A 221 -3.76 7.36 -19.42
C ASP A 221 -3.48 8.50 -20.41
N GLN A 222 -2.72 9.52 -19.99
CA GLN A 222 -2.27 10.65 -20.82
C GLN A 222 -0.87 10.44 -21.40
N GLY A 223 -0.22 9.30 -21.13
CA GLY A 223 1.11 8.96 -21.64
C GLY A 223 2.27 9.52 -20.83
N ASN A 224 2.02 10.20 -19.70
CA ASN A 224 3.07 10.73 -18.84
C ASN A 224 3.62 9.63 -17.93
N ALA A 225 4.95 9.54 -17.86
CA ALA A 225 5.63 8.59 -16.98
C ALA A 225 5.88 9.22 -15.60
N ARG A 226 5.40 8.57 -14.54
CA ARG A 226 5.62 8.96 -13.15
C ARG A 226 6.40 7.90 -12.39
N SER A 227 7.43 8.31 -11.64
CA SER A 227 8.17 7.42 -10.76
C SER A 227 7.38 7.12 -9.48
N MET A 228 7.21 5.84 -9.17
CA MET A 228 6.56 5.33 -7.94
C MET A 228 7.56 5.00 -6.84
N GLY A 229 8.84 5.36 -7.03
CA GLY A 229 9.92 5.07 -6.10
C GLY A 229 10.69 3.79 -6.41
N ARG A 230 11.47 3.34 -5.43
CA ARG A 230 12.36 2.18 -5.55
C ARG A 230 12.39 1.36 -4.27
N GLN A 231 12.53 0.05 -4.43
CA GLN A 231 12.70 -0.90 -3.33
C GLN A 231 14.10 -1.52 -3.37
N GLU A 232 14.76 -1.59 -2.21
CA GLU A 232 16.07 -2.24 -2.06
C GLU A 232 15.92 -3.75 -1.84
N PHE A 233 16.68 -4.53 -2.60
CA PHE A 233 16.87 -5.97 -2.44
C PHE A 233 18.33 -6.30 -2.18
N ARG A 234 18.59 -7.21 -1.24
CA ARG A 234 19.92 -7.75 -0.99
C ARG A 234 20.21 -8.87 -1.98
N VAL A 235 21.33 -8.78 -2.69
CA VAL A 235 21.74 -9.83 -3.63
C VAL A 235 22.70 -10.78 -2.92
N LYS A 236 22.24 -12.01 -2.69
CA LYS A 236 23.00 -13.08 -2.06
C LYS A 236 23.30 -14.20 -3.04
N ARG A 237 24.31 -14.99 -2.71
CA ARG A 237 24.56 -16.27 -3.39
C ARG A 237 23.64 -17.33 -2.80
N VAL A 238 23.27 -18.31 -3.61
CA VAL A 238 22.69 -19.55 -3.09
C VAL A 238 23.65 -20.14 -2.06
N PRO A 239 23.17 -20.58 -0.89
CA PRO A 239 24.00 -21.18 0.15
C PRO A 239 24.79 -22.38 -0.39
N ASP A 240 25.91 -22.68 0.24
CA ASP A 240 26.74 -23.79 -0.18
C ASP A 240 26.04 -25.13 0.15
N PRO A 241 26.02 -26.09 -0.79
CA PRO A 241 25.46 -27.40 -0.53
C PRO A 241 26.39 -28.20 0.38
N ILE A 242 25.90 -29.29 0.93
CA ILE A 242 26.67 -30.16 1.81
C ILE A 242 26.99 -31.47 1.07
N PRO A 243 28.26 -31.93 1.10
CA PRO A 243 28.62 -33.20 0.47
C PRO A 243 27.98 -34.38 1.21
N THR A 244 27.44 -35.33 0.45
CA THR A 244 26.81 -36.54 0.98
C THR A 244 27.25 -37.78 0.21
N VAL A 245 27.34 -38.90 0.91
CA VAL A 245 27.52 -40.24 0.33
C VAL A 245 26.50 -41.16 0.98
N ALA A 246 25.74 -41.91 0.17
CA ALA A 246 24.58 -42.68 0.63
C ALA A 246 23.57 -41.84 1.46
N GLY A 247 23.41 -40.55 1.14
CA GLY A 247 22.56 -39.62 1.89
C GLY A 247 23.08 -39.22 3.29
N LYS A 248 24.29 -39.66 3.65
CA LYS A 248 24.93 -39.35 4.95
C LYS A 248 25.98 -38.25 4.80
N ARG A 249 26.11 -37.44 5.85
CA ARG A 249 27.12 -36.36 5.99
C ARG A 249 28.39 -36.79 6.73
N GLY A 250 28.55 -38.10 6.98
CA GLY A 250 29.63 -38.67 7.76
C GLY A 250 29.14 -39.71 8.78
N GLY A 251 30.03 -40.10 9.68
CA GLY A 251 29.75 -41.04 10.76
C GLY A 251 29.95 -42.51 10.38
N GLY A 252 29.27 -43.41 11.09
CA GLY A 252 29.40 -44.85 10.87
C GLY A 252 28.74 -45.32 9.56
N ILE A 253 29.50 -46.02 8.72
CA ILE A 253 29.00 -46.62 7.48
C ILE A 253 29.57 -48.04 7.31
N LYS A 254 28.72 -49.00 6.89
CA LYS A 254 29.20 -50.33 6.52
C LYS A 254 30.09 -50.20 5.29
N LYS A 255 31.24 -50.87 5.29
CA LYS A 255 32.18 -50.82 4.16
C LYS A 255 31.55 -51.22 2.83
N SER A 256 30.67 -52.22 2.82
CA SER A 256 29.93 -52.65 1.62
C SER A 256 29.03 -51.56 1.06
N ILE A 257 28.32 -50.82 1.91
CA ILE A 257 27.43 -49.73 1.48
C ILE A 257 28.23 -48.59 0.86
N LEU A 258 29.37 -48.22 1.46
CA LEU A 258 30.24 -47.16 0.93
C LEU A 258 30.80 -47.55 -0.45
N LEU A 259 31.27 -48.78 -0.62
CA LEU A 259 31.82 -49.28 -1.88
C LEU A 259 30.74 -49.46 -2.97
N ALA A 260 29.48 -49.65 -2.59
CA ALA A 260 28.37 -49.75 -3.53
C ALA A 260 27.89 -48.38 -4.05
N GLN A 261 28.26 -47.27 -3.39
CA GLN A 261 27.90 -45.94 -3.88
C GLN A 261 28.72 -45.58 -5.11
N SER A 262 28.07 -44.95 -6.08
CA SER A 262 28.73 -44.49 -7.30
C SER A 262 29.66 -43.29 -7.06
N GLY A 263 29.42 -42.50 -6.01
CA GLY A 263 30.17 -41.27 -5.77
C GLY A 263 29.60 -40.37 -4.69
N VAL A 264 30.01 -39.10 -4.76
CA VAL A 264 29.63 -38.02 -3.85
C VAL A 264 28.55 -37.16 -4.50
N LYS A 265 27.50 -36.82 -3.73
CA LYS A 265 26.47 -35.87 -4.12
C LYS A 265 26.62 -34.57 -3.32
N ALA A 266 26.06 -33.49 -3.83
CA ALA A 266 26.03 -32.19 -3.17
C ALA A 266 24.57 -31.82 -2.91
N ASP A 267 24.13 -31.97 -1.67
CA ASP A 267 22.73 -31.78 -1.28
C ASP A 267 22.57 -30.44 -0.55
N LEU A 268 21.60 -29.64 -1.01
CA LEU A 268 21.18 -28.42 -0.33
C LEU A 268 19.89 -28.71 0.45
N LYS A 269 19.91 -28.60 1.78
CA LYS A 269 18.71 -28.75 2.61
C LYS A 269 18.14 -27.37 2.96
N ASN A 270 16.82 -27.27 3.08
CA ASN A 270 16.09 -26.08 3.53
C ASN A 270 16.33 -24.86 2.63
N PHE A 271 16.17 -25.04 1.31
CA PHE A 271 16.25 -23.94 0.35
C PHE A 271 15.01 -23.93 -0.54
N ASP A 272 14.44 -22.74 -0.74
CA ASP A 272 13.12 -22.55 -1.37
C ASP A 272 13.13 -22.73 -2.90
N PHE A 273 14.31 -22.89 -3.51
CA PHE A 273 14.45 -23.10 -4.95
C PHE A 273 14.89 -24.52 -5.25
N ASP A 274 14.31 -25.12 -6.29
CA ASP A 274 14.79 -26.38 -6.85
C ASP A 274 16.02 -26.12 -7.73
N LEU A 275 17.21 -26.46 -7.21
CA LEU A 275 18.44 -26.42 -7.98
C LEU A 275 19.36 -27.59 -7.65
N LYS A 276 20.17 -27.96 -8.64
CA LYS A 276 21.10 -29.09 -8.55
C LYS A 276 22.53 -28.61 -8.61
N PHE A 277 23.33 -29.06 -7.64
CA PHE A 277 24.77 -28.86 -7.66
C PHE A 277 25.48 -30.07 -8.26
N ARG A 278 26.46 -29.82 -9.13
CA ARG A 278 27.28 -30.88 -9.73
C ARG A 278 28.63 -30.94 -9.07
N VAL A 279 28.97 -32.08 -8.47
CA VAL A 279 30.33 -32.32 -7.94
C VAL A 279 31.33 -32.40 -9.11
N VAL A 280 32.39 -31.61 -9.02
CA VAL A 280 33.44 -31.45 -10.04
C VAL A 280 34.69 -32.25 -9.72
N SER A 281 35.07 -32.34 -8.44
CA SER A 281 36.23 -33.11 -8.01
C SER A 281 36.19 -33.31 -6.51
N PHE A 282 36.85 -34.37 -6.02
CA PHE A 282 37.07 -34.59 -4.60
C PHE A 282 38.28 -35.50 -4.40
N THR A 283 38.80 -35.55 -3.17
CA THR A 283 39.91 -36.40 -2.77
C THR A 283 39.43 -37.38 -1.72
N VAL A 284 39.81 -38.65 -1.85
CA VAL A 284 39.58 -39.65 -0.80
C VAL A 284 40.92 -39.92 -0.13
N SER A 285 40.98 -39.73 1.19
CA SER A 285 42.14 -40.01 2.04
C SER A 285 41.77 -41.03 3.11
N ALA A 286 42.72 -41.91 3.44
CA ALA A 286 42.59 -42.84 4.56
C ALA A 286 43.97 -43.26 5.08
N THR A 287 44.03 -43.65 6.36
CA THR A 287 45.25 -44.18 6.97
C THR A 287 45.36 -45.68 6.71
N ILE A 288 46.41 -46.10 6.02
CA ILE A 288 46.66 -47.52 5.68
C ILE A 288 48.10 -47.86 6.08
N GLY A 289 48.26 -48.75 7.06
CA GLY A 289 49.58 -49.17 7.55
C GLY A 289 50.36 -48.03 8.24
N GLY A 290 49.66 -47.15 8.96
CA GLY A 290 50.26 -46.01 9.66
C GLY A 290 50.45 -44.75 8.80
N PHE A 291 50.41 -44.86 7.47
CA PHE A 291 50.59 -43.74 6.55
C PHE A 291 49.28 -43.26 5.95
N GLU A 292 49.12 -41.94 5.80
CA GLU A 292 48.02 -41.36 5.05
C GLU A 292 48.24 -41.57 3.55
N LYS A 293 47.23 -42.11 2.88
CA LYS A 293 47.19 -42.21 1.41
C LYS A 293 45.99 -41.44 0.91
N SER A 294 46.21 -40.59 -0.09
CA SER A 294 45.16 -39.80 -0.72
C SER A 294 45.11 -40.04 -2.24
N LYS A 295 43.89 -40.02 -2.80
CA LYS A 295 43.65 -40.12 -4.25
C LYS A 295 42.57 -39.14 -4.66
N LYS A 296 42.91 -38.26 -5.60
CA LYS A 296 41.99 -37.28 -6.20
C LYS A 296 41.22 -37.91 -7.37
N THR A 297 39.99 -37.46 -7.59
CA THR A 297 39.20 -37.78 -8.78
C THR A 297 38.63 -36.51 -9.41
N THR A 298 38.31 -36.62 -10.69
CA THR A 298 37.56 -35.61 -11.44
C THR A 298 36.17 -36.17 -11.73
N GLY A 299 35.15 -35.36 -11.50
CA GLY A 299 33.74 -35.73 -11.56
C GLY A 299 33.16 -36.12 -10.20
N ALA A 300 31.90 -36.53 -10.24
CA ALA A 300 31.12 -36.90 -9.05
C ALA A 300 31.33 -38.36 -8.61
N ARG A 301 31.94 -39.20 -9.45
CA ARG A 301 32.09 -40.64 -9.23
C ARG A 301 33.41 -41.01 -8.58
N PHE A 302 33.41 -42.08 -7.78
CA PHE A 302 34.65 -42.65 -7.23
C PHE A 302 35.51 -43.22 -8.36
N SER A 303 36.81 -42.93 -8.33
CA SER A 303 37.76 -43.54 -9.27
C SER A 303 38.12 -44.97 -8.84
N PRO A 304 38.58 -45.84 -9.76
CA PRO A 304 39.05 -47.18 -9.41
C PRO A 304 40.16 -47.16 -8.34
N ALA A 305 41.05 -46.17 -8.40
CA ALA A 305 42.10 -45.98 -7.40
C ALA A 305 41.56 -45.63 -6.01
N GLN A 306 40.50 -44.81 -5.93
CA GLN A 306 39.82 -44.49 -4.67
C GLN A 306 39.09 -45.71 -4.10
N LEU A 307 38.39 -46.48 -4.94
CA LEU A 307 37.74 -47.73 -4.54
C LEU A 307 38.76 -48.74 -4.01
N ALA A 308 39.90 -48.91 -4.68
CA ALA A 308 40.98 -49.77 -4.22
C ALA A 308 41.57 -49.31 -2.88
N LEU A 309 41.69 -47.99 -2.67
CA LEU A 309 42.14 -47.41 -1.40
C LEU A 309 41.13 -47.72 -0.28
N MET A 310 39.84 -47.47 -0.50
CA MET A 310 38.77 -47.77 0.47
C MET A 310 38.66 -49.27 0.80
N LYS A 311 38.93 -50.15 -0.18
CA LYS A 311 38.98 -51.61 0.03
C LYS A 311 40.10 -52.04 0.98
N LYS A 312 41.22 -51.30 1.06
CA LYS A 312 42.36 -51.63 1.94
C LYS A 312 42.17 -51.15 3.39
N VAL A 313 41.18 -50.29 3.64
CA VAL A 313 40.91 -49.79 5.00
C VAL A 313 40.27 -50.89 5.85
N ARG A 314 40.84 -51.13 7.04
CA ARG A 314 40.34 -52.12 8.00
C ARG A 314 39.03 -51.63 8.65
N PRO A 315 38.14 -52.54 9.10
CA PRO A 315 37.01 -52.17 9.96
C PRO A 315 37.47 -51.31 11.15
N GLY A 316 36.68 -50.29 11.52
CA GLY A 316 37.03 -49.28 12.51
C GLY A 316 37.87 -48.11 11.97
N GLY A 317 38.50 -48.27 10.80
CA GLY A 317 39.28 -47.22 10.13
C GLY A 317 38.42 -46.06 9.63
N LYS A 318 39.06 -44.90 9.44
CA LYS A 318 38.41 -43.68 8.94
C LYS A 318 38.76 -43.45 7.47
N VAL A 319 37.75 -43.09 6.68
CA VAL A 319 37.89 -42.61 5.30
C VAL A 319 37.41 -41.18 5.28
N TYR A 320 38.26 -40.28 4.81
CA TYR A 320 37.94 -38.88 4.61
C TYR A 320 37.69 -38.62 3.13
N ILE A 321 36.66 -37.85 2.85
CA ILE A 321 36.35 -37.34 1.52
C ILE A 321 36.46 -35.84 1.62
N GLU A 322 37.53 -35.29 1.06
CA GLU A 322 38.01 -33.94 1.32
C GLU A 322 38.12 -33.16 0.02
N ASN A 323 38.24 -31.84 0.16
CA ASN A 323 38.37 -30.93 -0.97
C ASN A 323 37.25 -31.15 -1.99
N VAL A 324 36.02 -31.39 -1.52
CA VAL A 324 34.88 -31.64 -2.39
C VAL A 324 34.52 -30.33 -3.07
N LYS A 325 34.70 -30.26 -4.38
CA LYS A 325 34.37 -29.08 -5.19
C LYS A 325 33.07 -29.31 -5.92
N ALA A 326 32.11 -28.40 -5.78
CA ALA A 326 30.84 -28.44 -6.51
C ALA A 326 30.63 -27.17 -7.33
N LYS A 327 30.00 -27.33 -8.49
CA LYS A 327 29.58 -26.24 -9.38
C LYS A 327 28.09 -25.99 -9.21
N GLY A 328 27.74 -24.75 -8.85
CA GLY A 328 26.35 -24.30 -8.78
C GLY A 328 25.79 -23.85 -10.14
N PRO A 329 24.48 -23.57 -10.23
CA PRO A 329 23.86 -23.01 -11.42
C PRO A 329 24.36 -21.59 -11.73
N ASP A 330 24.98 -20.91 -10.76
CA ASP A 330 25.73 -19.65 -10.96
C ASP A 330 27.04 -19.84 -11.75
N GLY A 331 27.39 -21.08 -12.11
CA GLY A 331 28.58 -21.43 -12.88
C GLY A 331 29.88 -21.42 -12.07
N LYS A 332 29.84 -21.06 -10.79
CA LYS A 332 31.05 -20.98 -9.95
C LYS A 332 31.32 -22.31 -9.27
N ILE A 333 32.60 -22.65 -9.16
CA ILE A 333 33.09 -23.82 -8.43
C ILE A 333 33.43 -23.40 -7.00
N ARG A 334 32.93 -24.13 -6.02
CA ARG A 334 33.14 -23.85 -4.59
C ARG A 334 33.61 -25.12 -3.89
N ASN A 335 34.46 -24.97 -2.87
CA ASN A 335 34.80 -26.07 -1.97
C ASN A 335 33.68 -26.18 -0.93
N ILE A 336 33.00 -27.32 -0.88
CA ILE A 336 31.84 -27.57 -0.04
C ILE A 336 32.21 -28.35 1.23
N GLY A 337 33.51 -28.47 1.52
CA GLY A 337 34.05 -29.04 2.74
C GLY A 337 34.48 -30.50 2.59
N ALA A 338 34.46 -31.19 3.73
CA ALA A 338 34.91 -32.57 3.86
C ALA A 338 33.93 -33.39 4.72
N ILE A 339 33.89 -34.70 4.48
CA ILE A 339 33.11 -35.65 5.28
C ILE A 339 33.99 -36.82 5.69
N ALA A 340 33.82 -37.28 6.92
CA ALA A 340 34.56 -38.40 7.48
C ALA A 340 33.61 -39.56 7.77
N PHE A 341 33.98 -40.74 7.29
CA PHE A 341 33.26 -41.97 7.55
C PHE A 341 34.11 -42.93 8.36
N ARG A 342 33.55 -43.48 9.44
CA ARG A 342 34.15 -44.60 10.18
C ARG A 342 33.57 -45.89 9.64
N LEU A 343 34.42 -46.76 9.11
CA LEU A 343 33.98 -48.04 8.58
C LEU A 343 33.56 -48.94 9.74
N LYS A 344 32.33 -49.45 9.67
CA LYS A 344 31.82 -50.51 10.54
C LYS A 344 31.96 -51.86 9.86
#